data_AF-A0A917EJG6-F1
#
_entry.id   AF-A0A917EJG6-F1
#
_cell.length_a   1.000
_cell.length_b   1.000
_cell.length_c   1.000
_cell.angle_alpha   90.00
_cell.angle_beta   90.00
_cell.angle_gamma   90.00
#
_symmetry.space_group_name_H-M   'P 1'
#
loop_
_entity.id
_entity.type
_entity.pdbx_description
1 polymer ?
#
loop_
_entity_poly.entity_id
_entity_poly.type
_entity_poly.pdbx_seq_one_letter_code
_entity_poly.pdbx_strand_id
1 'polypeptide(L)'
;MTMSMIHKLVSVRALGLAALVLAALHGAALAQTPNTEPSGDTPFSSMAIARDEADDCRVAKPPVDLAETAYLRNGYRAILRILIAEEALTTENCTCLLDQFTWDQALGALPRFRTSDNPRLPFKVLDLYAKADALEAQVTEACAE
;
A
#
# COMPACT_ATOMS: atom_id res chain seq x y z
N MET A 1 70.35 22.91 -27.10
CA MET A 1 69.87 24.30 -27.01
C MET A 1 68.43 24.25 -26.53
N THR A 2 68.22 24.75 -25.31
CA THR A 2 66.99 25.33 -24.76
C THR A 2 65.66 24.55 -24.77
N MET A 3 65.31 24.09 -23.56
CA MET A 3 63.98 24.00 -22.96
C MET A 3 62.92 24.93 -23.58
N SER A 4 61.79 24.41 -24.05
CA SER A 4 60.47 25.07 -23.88
C SER A 4 59.27 24.22 -24.37
N MET A 5 59.13 22.97 -23.89
CA MET A 5 57.90 22.19 -24.13
C MET A 5 57.18 21.79 -22.83
N ILE A 6 57.86 21.86 -21.68
CA ILE A 6 57.28 21.44 -20.38
C ILE A 6 56.53 22.61 -19.69
N HIS A 7 56.90 23.86 -19.99
CA HIS A 7 56.29 25.05 -19.39
C HIS A 7 54.91 25.40 -19.95
N LYS A 8 54.56 24.95 -21.17
CA LYS A 8 53.25 25.25 -21.79
C LYS A 8 52.11 24.36 -21.29
N LEU A 9 52.40 23.16 -20.79
CA LEU A 9 51.38 22.22 -20.28
C LEU A 9 50.96 22.50 -18.84
N VAL A 10 51.82 23.10 -18.02
CA VAL A 10 51.48 23.50 -16.64
C VAL A 10 50.53 24.71 -16.62
N SER A 11 50.69 25.66 -17.54
CA SER A 11 49.85 26.86 -17.59
C SER A 11 48.39 26.57 -17.95
N VAL A 12 48.14 25.67 -18.90
CA VAL A 12 46.77 25.30 -19.31
C VAL A 12 46.03 24.55 -18.20
N ARG A 13 46.72 23.70 -17.42
CA ARG A 13 46.12 23.01 -16.26
C ARG A 13 45.79 23.95 -15.10
N ALA A 14 46.62 24.97 -14.84
CA ALA A 14 46.36 25.94 -13.77
C ALA A 14 45.16 26.85 -14.09
N LEU A 15 44.99 27.27 -15.35
CA LEU A 15 43.82 28.05 -15.80
C LEU A 15 42.52 27.23 -15.78
N GLY A 16 42.58 25.94 -16.15
CA GLY A 16 41.41 25.05 -16.08
C GLY A 16 40.92 24.78 -14.65
N LEU A 17 41.85 24.68 -13.69
CA LEU A 17 41.52 24.52 -12.27
C LEU A 17 40.95 25.81 -11.65
N ALA A 18 41.45 26.99 -12.03
CA ALA A 18 40.91 28.26 -11.55
C ALA A 18 39.48 28.53 -12.04
N ALA A 19 39.16 28.18 -13.28
CA ALA A 19 37.81 28.31 -13.83
C ALA A 19 36.80 27.37 -13.15
N LEU A 20 37.21 26.14 -12.81
CA LEU A 20 36.38 25.18 -12.07
C LEU A 20 36.14 25.60 -10.61
N VAL A 21 37.12 26.24 -9.95
CA VAL A 21 36.96 26.74 -8.57
C VAL A 21 36.04 27.98 -8.51
N LEU A 22 36.12 28.90 -9.49
CA LEU A 22 35.17 30.02 -9.56
C LEU A 22 33.75 29.58 -9.93
N ALA A 23 33.58 28.53 -10.75
CA ALA A 23 32.26 27.99 -11.09
C ALA A 23 31.61 27.24 -9.92
N ALA A 24 32.39 26.50 -9.12
CA ALA A 24 31.87 25.80 -7.94
C ALA A 24 31.46 26.75 -6.79
N LEU A 25 32.11 27.91 -6.67
CA LEU A 25 31.78 28.88 -5.61
C LEU A 25 30.40 29.54 -5.81
N HIS A 26 29.93 29.68 -7.06
CA HIS A 26 28.60 30.23 -7.35
C HIS A 26 27.46 29.23 -7.06
N GLY A 27 27.76 27.93 -6.87
CA GLY A 27 26.77 26.90 -6.57
C GLY A 27 26.44 26.75 -5.08
N ALA A 28 27.31 27.21 -4.19
CA ALA A 28 27.11 27.07 -2.73
C ALA A 28 26.24 28.19 -2.12
N ALA A 29 26.04 29.30 -2.84
CA ALA A 29 25.29 30.46 -2.33
C ALA A 29 23.77 30.40 -2.60
N LEU A 30 23.27 29.34 -3.26
CA LEU A 30 21.83 29.14 -3.51
C LEU A 30 21.28 27.87 -2.82
N ALA A 31 21.92 27.41 -1.76
CA ALA A 31 21.22 26.58 -0.79
C ALA A 31 20.17 27.47 -0.12
N GLN A 32 18.97 27.52 -0.70
CA GLN A 32 17.80 28.02 -0.02
C GLN A 32 17.70 27.20 1.27
N THR A 33 17.94 27.84 2.41
CA THR A 33 17.46 27.28 3.67
C THR A 33 15.97 27.01 3.44
N PRO A 34 15.47 25.80 3.70
CA PRO A 34 14.03 25.57 3.67
C PRO A 34 13.44 26.54 4.69
N ASN A 35 12.93 27.68 4.21
CA ASN A 35 12.15 28.53 5.07
C ASN A 35 10.94 27.68 5.39
N THR A 36 10.78 27.35 6.67
CA THR A 36 9.50 26.92 7.20
C THR A 36 8.62 28.17 7.25
N GLU A 37 8.39 28.81 6.10
CA GLU A 37 7.19 29.61 5.97
C GLU A 37 6.04 28.60 6.07
N PRO A 38 5.03 28.83 6.93
CA PRO A 38 3.84 28.01 6.92
C PRO A 38 3.37 27.97 5.48
N SER A 39 3.35 26.78 4.88
CA SER A 39 2.74 26.59 3.58
C SER A 39 1.31 27.08 3.77
N GLY A 40 1.01 28.28 3.24
CA GLY A 40 -0.27 28.95 3.45
C GLY A 40 -1.40 27.99 3.08
N ASP A 41 -2.58 28.22 3.67
CA ASP A 41 -3.84 27.46 3.64
C ASP A 41 -4.20 26.82 2.29
N THR A 42 -3.36 25.92 1.79
CA THR A 42 -3.64 25.05 0.66
C THR A 42 -4.31 23.85 1.30
N PRO A 43 -5.64 23.73 1.15
CA PRO A 43 -6.33 22.58 1.71
C PRO A 43 -5.72 21.33 1.09
N PHE A 44 -5.62 20.24 1.87
CA PHE A 44 -5.27 18.94 1.31
C PHE A 44 -6.23 18.64 0.15
N SER A 45 -5.73 18.72 -1.07
CA SER A 45 -6.49 18.32 -2.26
C SER A 45 -6.54 16.80 -2.26
N SER A 46 -7.66 16.25 -1.81
CA SER A 46 -7.90 14.81 -1.85
C SER A 46 -8.13 14.41 -3.31
N MET A 47 -7.28 13.54 -3.86
CA MET A 47 -7.59 12.81 -5.10
C MET A 47 -8.78 11.90 -4.80
N ALA A 48 -9.99 12.35 -5.11
CA ALA A 48 -11.17 11.50 -5.08
C ALA A 48 -11.03 10.46 -6.20
N ILE A 49 -10.64 9.24 -5.82
CA ILE A 49 -10.67 8.09 -6.73
C ILE A 49 -12.15 7.75 -6.91
N ALA A 50 -12.60 7.65 -8.16
CA ALA A 50 -13.95 7.17 -8.46
C ALA A 50 -14.12 5.81 -7.79
N ARG A 51 -15.20 5.65 -7.01
CA ARG A 51 -15.55 4.35 -6.46
C ARG A 51 -15.76 3.43 -7.66
N ASP A 52 -15.01 2.33 -7.75
CA ASP A 52 -15.37 1.24 -8.65
C ASP A 52 -16.86 0.96 -8.44
N GLU A 53 -17.59 0.71 -9.53
CA GLU A 53 -19.02 0.40 -9.49
C GLU A 53 -19.28 -0.56 -8.33
N ALA A 54 -20.31 -0.25 -7.54
CA ALA A 54 -20.63 -1.03 -6.37
C ALA A 54 -20.93 -2.46 -6.84
N ASP A 55 -19.93 -3.34 -6.70
CA ASP A 55 -20.14 -4.75 -6.83
C ASP A 55 -21.09 -5.14 -5.70
N ASP A 56 -22.35 -5.38 -6.06
CA ASP A 56 -23.41 -5.78 -5.16
C ASP A 56 -23.04 -7.05 -4.37
N CYS A 57 -22.04 -7.81 -4.84
CA CYS A 57 -21.51 -8.97 -4.13
C CYS A 57 -20.29 -8.73 -3.24
N ARG A 58 -19.92 -7.46 -2.99
CA ARG A 58 -18.81 -7.13 -2.10
C ARG A 58 -19.23 -7.11 -0.63
N VAL A 59 -18.57 -7.93 0.20
CA VAL A 59 -18.76 -7.90 1.67
C VAL A 59 -18.66 -6.47 2.22
N ALA A 60 -19.70 -6.03 2.91
CA ALA A 60 -19.81 -4.68 3.46
C ALA A 60 -18.72 -4.36 4.50
N LYS A 61 -18.64 -3.08 4.89
CA LYS A 61 -17.84 -2.67 6.05
C LYS A 61 -18.45 -3.29 7.33
N PRO A 62 -17.63 -3.87 8.23
CA PRO A 62 -18.14 -4.47 9.46
C PRO A 62 -18.79 -3.41 10.37
N PRO A 63 -19.89 -3.76 11.08
CA PRO A 63 -20.50 -2.92 12.10
C PRO A 63 -19.48 -2.49 13.15
N VAL A 64 -19.61 -1.26 13.67
CA VAL A 64 -18.64 -0.69 14.62
C VAL A 64 -18.62 -1.40 15.97
N ASP A 65 -19.77 -1.95 16.37
CA ASP A 65 -20.03 -2.70 17.59
C ASP A 65 -19.68 -4.20 17.46
N LEU A 66 -19.32 -4.67 16.28
CA LEU A 66 -18.95 -6.07 16.05
C LEU A 66 -17.72 -6.51 16.87
N ALA A 67 -16.76 -5.60 17.07
CA ALA A 67 -15.57 -5.86 17.87
C ALA A 67 -14.94 -4.55 18.36
N GLU A 68 -14.22 -4.62 19.48
CA GLU A 68 -13.57 -3.48 20.14
C GLU A 68 -12.64 -2.70 19.21
N THR A 69 -11.85 -3.40 18.38
CA THR A 69 -10.82 -2.76 17.55
C THR A 69 -11.11 -2.92 16.06
N ALA A 70 -10.67 -1.93 15.28
CA ALA A 70 -10.70 -2.02 13.82
C ALA A 70 -9.91 -3.22 13.29
N TYR A 71 -8.83 -3.62 13.99
CA TYR A 71 -8.05 -4.79 13.66
C TYR A 71 -8.90 -6.08 13.67
N LEU A 72 -9.64 -6.30 14.75
CA LEU A 72 -10.53 -7.46 14.88
C LEU A 72 -11.64 -7.43 13.83
N ARG A 73 -12.31 -6.28 13.67
CA ARG A 73 -13.37 -6.11 12.65
C ARG A 73 -12.86 -6.37 11.23
N ASN A 74 -11.66 -5.88 10.90
CA ASN A 74 -11.05 -6.11 9.59
C ASN A 74 -10.70 -7.58 9.37
N GLY A 75 -10.25 -8.28 10.41
CA GLY A 75 -10.04 -9.73 10.38
C GLY A 75 -11.34 -10.50 10.17
N TYR A 76 -12.42 -10.13 10.87
CA TYR A 76 -13.73 -10.76 10.68
C TYR A 76 -14.29 -10.54 9.28
N ARG A 77 -14.09 -9.35 8.70
CA ARG A 77 -14.41 -9.10 7.28
C ARG A 77 -13.64 -10.02 6.34
N ALA A 78 -12.34 -10.21 6.57
CA ALA A 78 -11.56 -11.12 5.73
C ALA A 78 -11.99 -12.58 5.90
N ILE A 79 -12.30 -13.02 7.12
CA ILE A 79 -12.84 -14.36 7.38
C ILE A 79 -14.18 -14.56 6.66
N LEU A 80 -15.10 -13.59 6.72
CA LEU A 80 -16.39 -13.69 6.04
C LEU A 80 -16.22 -13.85 4.52
N ARG A 81 -15.31 -13.07 3.90
CA ARG A 81 -14.93 -13.21 2.49
C ARG A 81 -14.41 -14.61 2.17
N ILE A 82 -13.51 -15.14 3.01
CA ILE A 82 -12.98 -16.50 2.85
C ILE A 82 -14.10 -17.53 2.89
N LEU A 83 -15.03 -17.45 3.85
CA LEU A 83 -16.13 -18.39 3.97
C LEU A 83 -17.05 -18.39 2.74
N ILE A 84 -17.40 -17.21 2.24
CA ILE A 84 -18.23 -17.05 1.04
C ILE A 84 -17.53 -17.64 -0.19
N ALA A 85 -16.25 -17.32 -0.39
CA ALA A 85 -15.51 -17.82 -1.54
C ALA A 85 -15.26 -19.33 -1.45
N GLU A 86 -14.99 -19.88 -0.26
CA GLU A 86 -14.91 -21.33 -0.04
C GLU A 86 -16.23 -22.03 -0.37
N GLU A 87 -17.38 -21.46 0.01
CA GLU A 87 -18.71 -22.00 -0.31
C GLU A 87 -19.00 -21.95 -1.82
N ALA A 88 -18.73 -20.81 -2.46
CA ALA A 88 -18.89 -20.65 -3.90
C ALA A 88 -18.10 -21.71 -4.68
N LEU A 89 -16.84 -21.93 -4.31
CA LEU A 89 -15.99 -22.96 -4.93
C LEU A 89 -16.48 -24.38 -4.62
N THR A 90 -16.91 -24.65 -3.38
CA THR A 90 -17.36 -25.99 -2.96
C THR A 90 -18.67 -26.40 -3.62
N THR A 91 -19.57 -25.44 -3.84
CA THR A 91 -20.88 -25.66 -4.44
C THR A 91 -20.92 -25.37 -5.93
N GLU A 92 -19.80 -24.97 -6.52
CA GLU A 92 -19.68 -24.48 -7.90
C GLU A 92 -20.73 -23.39 -8.22
N ASN A 93 -21.00 -22.54 -7.22
CA ASN A 93 -22.05 -21.53 -7.29
C ASN A 93 -21.46 -20.17 -7.67
N CYS A 94 -21.80 -19.70 -8.87
CA CYS A 94 -21.36 -18.43 -9.42
C CYS A 94 -22.31 -17.24 -9.12
N THR A 95 -23.31 -17.45 -8.26
CA THR A 95 -24.22 -16.39 -7.82
C THR A 95 -23.69 -15.68 -6.58
N CYS A 96 -24.25 -14.53 -6.26
CA CYS A 96 -23.88 -13.84 -5.04
C CYS A 96 -24.45 -14.53 -3.79
N LEU A 97 -23.56 -14.92 -2.86
CA LEU A 97 -23.93 -15.64 -1.63
C LEU A 97 -23.99 -14.75 -0.38
N LEU A 98 -23.85 -13.43 -0.51
CA LEU A 98 -23.75 -12.53 0.66
C LEU A 98 -24.92 -12.65 1.64
N ASP A 99 -26.13 -12.93 1.15
CA ASP A 99 -27.35 -13.05 1.95
C ASP A 99 -27.40 -14.35 2.79
N GLN A 100 -26.55 -15.32 2.48
CA GLN A 100 -26.43 -16.60 3.20
C GLN A 100 -25.40 -16.56 4.33
N PHE A 101 -24.63 -15.48 4.42
CA PHE A 101 -23.52 -15.34 5.34
C PHE A 101 -23.69 -14.15 6.29
N THR A 102 -23.35 -14.38 7.56
CA THR A 102 -23.52 -13.45 8.68
C THR A 102 -22.20 -13.21 9.39
N TRP A 103 -22.12 -12.12 10.15
CA TRP A 103 -20.96 -11.85 10.98
C TRP A 103 -20.72 -12.94 12.03
N ASP A 104 -21.78 -13.53 12.60
CA ASP A 104 -21.67 -14.60 13.60
C ASP A 104 -20.97 -15.85 13.04
N GLN A 105 -21.18 -16.18 11.76
CA GLN A 105 -20.43 -17.26 11.10
C GLN A 105 -18.93 -16.94 11.02
N ALA A 106 -18.55 -15.69 10.75
CA ALA A 106 -17.15 -15.28 10.77
C ALA A 106 -16.53 -15.37 12.18
N LEU A 107 -17.28 -14.96 13.22
CA LEU A 107 -16.85 -15.11 14.61
C LEU A 107 -16.70 -16.59 15.01
N GLY A 108 -17.66 -17.44 14.62
CA GLY A 108 -17.63 -18.88 14.86
C GLY A 108 -16.47 -19.59 14.16
N ALA A 109 -16.06 -19.09 12.98
CA ALA A 109 -14.94 -19.63 12.23
C ALA A 109 -13.56 -19.19 12.73
N LEU A 110 -13.49 -18.21 13.65
CA LEU A 110 -12.23 -17.64 14.16
C LEU A 110 -11.18 -18.69 14.56
N PRO A 111 -11.50 -19.79 15.28
CA PRO A 111 -10.52 -20.79 15.66
C PRO A 111 -9.73 -21.39 14.48
N ARG A 112 -10.31 -21.47 13.27
CA ARG A 112 -9.65 -21.98 12.05
C ARG A 112 -8.48 -21.09 11.59
N PHE A 113 -8.50 -19.83 11.99
CA PHE A 113 -7.60 -18.79 11.52
C PHE A 113 -6.68 -18.24 12.61
N ARG A 114 -6.80 -18.76 13.83
CA ARG A 114 -6.02 -18.29 14.97
C ARG A 114 -4.55 -18.66 14.81
N THR A 115 -3.68 -17.66 14.89
CA THR A 115 -2.21 -17.82 14.87
C THR A 115 -1.55 -17.42 16.19
N SER A 116 -2.33 -16.87 17.14
CA SER A 116 -1.84 -16.44 18.45
C SER A 116 -2.94 -16.55 19.51
N ASP A 117 -2.54 -16.79 20.75
CA ASP A 117 -3.44 -16.74 21.92
C ASP A 117 -3.68 -15.32 22.44
N ASN A 118 -3.05 -14.29 21.86
CA ASN A 118 -3.32 -12.91 22.23
C ASN A 118 -4.73 -12.51 21.74
N PRO A 119 -5.68 -12.21 22.64
CA PRO A 119 -7.05 -11.89 22.25
C PRO A 119 -7.16 -10.61 21.41
N ARG A 120 -6.17 -9.71 21.47
CA ARG A 120 -6.12 -8.49 20.65
C ARG A 120 -5.47 -8.69 19.29
N LEU A 121 -4.67 -9.74 19.12
CA LEU A 121 -3.95 -10.07 17.88
C LEU A 121 -4.07 -11.57 17.54
N PRO A 122 -5.29 -12.14 17.45
CA PRO A 122 -5.46 -13.59 17.36
C PRO A 122 -5.06 -14.19 16.00
N PHE A 123 -4.97 -13.38 14.95
CA PHE A 123 -4.69 -13.80 13.57
C PHE A 123 -3.85 -12.75 12.85
N LYS A 124 -3.23 -13.06 11.72
CA LYS A 124 -2.57 -12.07 10.86
C LYS A 124 -3.55 -11.53 9.83
N VAL A 125 -4.05 -10.31 10.02
CA VAL A 125 -5.07 -9.70 9.16
C VAL A 125 -4.64 -9.66 7.69
N LEU A 126 -3.39 -9.28 7.40
CA LEU A 126 -2.90 -9.21 6.01
C LEU A 126 -2.90 -10.58 5.32
N ASP A 127 -2.52 -11.64 6.03
CA ASP A 127 -2.53 -13.00 5.51
C ASP A 127 -3.97 -13.47 5.22
N LEU A 128 -4.95 -13.05 6.06
CA LEU A 128 -6.37 -13.32 5.79
C LEU A 128 -6.88 -12.60 4.55
N TYR A 129 -6.49 -11.35 4.35
CA TYR A 129 -6.86 -10.61 3.13
C TYR A 129 -6.24 -11.26 1.89
N ALA A 130 -4.95 -11.61 1.94
CA ALA A 130 -4.30 -12.32 0.84
C ALA A 130 -4.99 -13.65 0.51
N LYS A 131 -5.39 -14.43 1.53
CA LYS A 131 -6.16 -15.66 1.33
C LYS A 131 -7.54 -15.38 0.70
N ALA A 132 -8.26 -14.38 1.21
CA ALA A 132 -9.57 -14.00 0.66
C ALA A 132 -9.46 -13.62 -0.82
N ASP A 133 -8.51 -12.74 -1.15
CA ASP A 133 -8.30 -12.26 -2.52
C ASP A 133 -7.93 -13.43 -3.47
N ALA A 134 -7.11 -14.38 -3.01
CA ALA A 134 -6.76 -15.56 -3.79
C ALA A 134 -7.94 -16.51 -4.03
N LEU A 135 -8.86 -16.65 -3.07
CA LEU A 135 -10.07 -17.46 -3.25
C LEU A 135 -11.09 -16.75 -4.15
N GLU A 136 -11.28 -15.44 -4.00
CA GLU A 136 -12.17 -14.65 -4.86
C GLU A 136 -11.67 -14.63 -6.31
N ALA A 137 -10.35 -14.59 -6.53
CA ALA A 137 -9.76 -14.77 -7.86
C ALA A 137 -10.10 -16.15 -8.45
N GLN A 138 -9.98 -17.22 -7.66
CA GLN A 138 -10.37 -18.57 -8.10
C GLN A 138 -11.87 -18.67 -8.43
N VAL A 139 -12.73 -18.03 -7.64
CA VAL A 139 -14.18 -17.95 -7.95
C VAL A 139 -14.38 -17.24 -9.28
N THR A 140 -13.69 -16.12 -9.50
CA THR A 140 -13.78 -15.35 -10.75
C THR A 140 -13.35 -16.18 -11.96
N GLU A 141 -12.25 -16.93 -11.84
CA GLU A 141 -11.75 -17.82 -12.89
C GLU A 141 -12.70 -19.00 -13.16
N ALA A 142 -13.24 -19.62 -12.10
CA ALA A 142 -14.17 -20.75 -12.23
C ALA A 142 -15.53 -20.36 -12.81
N CYS A 143 -15.93 -19.11 -12.61
CA CYS A 143 -17.21 -18.56 -13.07
C CYS A 143 -17.11 -17.75 -14.37
N ALA A 144 -15.95 -17.72 -15.01
CA ALA A 144 -15.79 -17.15 -16.33
C ALA A 144 -16.40 -18.10 -17.38
N GLU A 145 -17.30 -17.57 -18.23
CA GLU A 145 -17.95 -18.30 -19.33
C GLU A 145 -17.01 -18.57 -20.52
#